data_AF-A0A5J9VU51-F1
#
_entry.id   AF-A0A5J9VU51-F1
#
_cell.length_a   1.000
_cell.length_b   1.000
_cell.length_c   1.000
_cell.angle_alpha   90.00
_cell.angle_beta   90.00
_cell.angle_gamma   90.00
#
_symmetry.space_group_name_H-M   'P 1'
#
loop_
_entity.id
_entity.type
_entity.pdbx_description
1 polymer ?
#
loop_
_entity_poly.entity_id
_entity_poly.type
_entity_poly.pdbx_seq_one_letter_code
_entity_poly.pdbx_strand_id
1 'polypeptide(L)'
;LRGWRPCREATPLQPPPASSADARGVFDGMPPRKREREDAEAPSEVIGGDRDRIGTLPDALLDRVLSFLPAEDAVRTCVLARRWRHLWKSASGLRIGCRDEDEPVSVNDLRRFVDYLFLLRGGSPLQGCEFRIGDYRLHEEDEGRVNLWLRHAVLCKVRFLKLYVHRSEYYDPWLPLDDMPLVSQHLRRLVLQRVKCHASFLNFSSCPALEHLEFEYCDVSRAKKISSDSVKSLSITKSVFAEDYRILIDVPNMVSLLLDSPWNTTPILGSMPSLEEAFVRIMELCDDQCMKLDDANRDCDCESCESSDITGDGGQNCVLLKGLSEAKNLTLISHPIMFIFRRDLRWCPTFSKLKTLLLNDYWCVPDDLCALACILEHSPVLEKLILQLFSEGPQHKVEIKGNFGLMERAAGISDHLQTVEVKCEVVDERVIKVLKFLCTFNIRKQHLLYFCHLT
;
A
#
# COMPACT_ATOMS: atom_id res chain seq x y z
N LEU A 1 -82.63 -2.75 -32.50
CA LEU A 1 -82.67 -4.21 -32.72
C LEU A 1 -81.21 -4.69 -32.82
N ARG A 2 -80.53 -5.33 -31.87
CA ARG A 2 -80.78 -5.92 -30.54
C ARG A 2 -79.46 -5.74 -29.74
N GLY A 3 -79.42 -5.12 -28.55
CA GLY A 3 -79.42 -5.74 -27.20
C GLY A 3 -77.99 -5.67 -26.59
N TRP A 4 -77.62 -4.88 -25.56
CA TRP A 4 -77.93 -4.93 -24.10
C TRP A 4 -77.76 -6.34 -23.49
N ARG A 5 -77.06 -6.64 -22.37
CA ARG A 5 -76.34 -5.88 -21.30
C ARG A 5 -75.54 -6.92 -20.37
N PRO A 6 -75.11 -6.69 -19.09
CA PRO A 6 -73.70 -6.67 -18.59
C PRO A 6 -73.30 -7.61 -17.39
N CYS A 7 -72.09 -7.37 -16.79
CA CYS A 7 -71.48 -7.81 -15.49
C CYS A 7 -70.58 -9.10 -15.54
N ARG A 8 -69.42 -9.30 -14.85
CA ARG A 8 -68.85 -8.86 -13.54
C ARG A 8 -67.29 -8.89 -13.51
N GLU A 9 -66.74 -8.35 -12.41
CA GLU A 9 -65.36 -8.11 -11.94
C GLU A 9 -64.44 -9.32 -11.62
N ALA A 10 -63.18 -8.98 -11.26
CA ALA A 10 -62.10 -9.71 -10.53
C ALA A 10 -60.94 -10.21 -11.44
N THR A 11 -59.62 -10.00 -11.23
CA THR A 11 -58.75 -9.43 -10.17
C THR A 11 -57.35 -9.18 -10.81
N PRO A 12 -56.56 -8.13 -10.46
CA PRO A 12 -55.13 -8.10 -10.81
C PRO A 12 -54.27 -8.73 -9.69
N LEU A 13 -53.30 -9.56 -10.10
CA LEU A 13 -52.30 -10.22 -9.26
C LEU A 13 -51.36 -9.21 -8.56
N GLN A 14 -51.02 -9.51 -7.30
CA GLN A 14 -50.21 -8.70 -6.38
C GLN A 14 -48.72 -8.57 -6.79
N PRO A 15 -48.05 -7.45 -6.46
CA PRO A 15 -46.59 -7.33 -6.45
C PRO A 15 -45.96 -7.90 -5.15
N PRO A 16 -44.67 -8.28 -5.17
CA PRO A 16 -43.96 -8.84 -4.01
C PRO A 16 -43.71 -7.79 -2.91
N PRO A 17 -43.51 -8.21 -1.64
CA PRO A 17 -43.57 -7.32 -0.49
C PRO A 17 -42.31 -6.46 -0.33
N ALA A 18 -42.53 -5.20 0.01
CA ALA A 18 -41.50 -4.27 0.48
C ALA A 18 -41.04 -4.66 1.89
N SER A 19 -39.76 -4.98 2.08
CA SER A 19 -39.13 -5.04 3.40
C SER A 19 -38.69 -3.63 3.82
N SER A 20 -39.62 -2.87 4.41
CA SER A 20 -39.29 -1.64 5.11
C SER A 20 -38.66 -1.98 6.47
N ALA A 21 -37.34 -2.04 6.56
CA ALA A 21 -36.66 -1.92 7.83
C ALA A 21 -36.66 -0.44 8.22
N ASP A 22 -37.68 -0.04 8.98
CA ASP A 22 -37.90 1.30 9.50
C ASP A 22 -36.73 1.71 10.43
N ALA A 23 -35.87 2.62 9.97
CA ALA A 23 -34.74 3.16 10.72
C ALA A 23 -35.15 4.21 11.78
N ARG A 24 -36.38 4.13 12.29
CA ARG A 24 -36.93 5.00 13.34
C ARG A 24 -36.99 4.24 14.66
N GLY A 25 -35.87 4.17 15.38
CA GLY A 25 -35.90 3.54 16.71
C GLY A 25 -34.62 3.58 17.54
N VAL A 26 -33.51 4.14 17.06
CA VAL A 26 -32.24 4.05 17.81
C VAL A 26 -32.16 5.03 19.01
N PHE A 27 -33.02 6.05 19.07
CA PHE A 27 -32.95 7.08 20.13
C PHE A 27 -34.21 7.26 20.99
N ASP A 28 -35.35 6.64 20.64
CA ASP A 28 -36.60 6.82 21.39
C ASP A 28 -37.09 5.50 21.98
N GLY A 29 -36.71 5.29 23.24
CA GLY A 29 -37.09 4.11 24.01
C GLY A 29 -36.83 4.28 25.50
N MET A 30 -37.29 5.38 26.11
CA MET A 30 -37.44 5.42 27.57
C MET A 30 -38.93 5.39 27.93
N PRO A 31 -39.42 4.36 28.64
CA PRO A 31 -40.72 4.46 29.30
C PRO A 31 -40.59 5.38 30.53
N PRO A 32 -41.62 6.15 30.89
CA PRO A 32 -41.55 7.02 32.05
C PRO A 32 -41.53 6.19 33.34
N ARG A 33 -40.64 6.54 34.26
CA ARG A 33 -40.59 5.97 35.62
C ARG A 33 -41.90 6.28 36.35
N LYS A 34 -42.68 5.24 36.68
CA LYS A 34 -43.72 5.34 37.72
C LYS A 34 -43.05 5.61 39.08
N ARG A 35 -43.46 6.70 39.73
CA ARG A 35 -43.23 6.92 41.17
C ARG A 35 -44.30 6.12 41.91
N GLU A 36 -43.90 5.07 42.60
CA GLU A 36 -44.71 4.45 43.66
C GLU A 36 -43.93 4.49 44.98
N ARG A 37 -44.68 4.67 46.05
CA ARG A 37 -44.29 5.14 47.38
C ARG A 37 -43.53 4.09 48.18
N GLU A 38 -42.80 4.61 49.17
CA GLU A 38 -42.18 3.90 50.29
C GLU A 38 -43.15 2.95 50.98
N ASP A 39 -42.72 1.72 51.20
CA ASP A 39 -43.00 0.95 52.41
C ASP A 39 -41.74 0.11 52.74
N ALA A 40 -41.41 0.06 54.03
CA ALA A 40 -40.15 -0.43 54.57
C ALA A 40 -40.21 -1.95 54.88
N GLU A 41 -39.23 -2.72 54.40
CA GLU A 41 -38.83 -3.97 55.04
C GLU A 41 -37.35 -4.32 54.73
N ALA A 42 -36.67 -4.88 55.73
CA ALA A 42 -35.22 -5.04 55.86
C ALA A 42 -34.67 -6.30 55.13
N PRO A 43 -33.34 -6.53 55.07
CA PRO A 43 -32.66 -7.05 53.89
C PRO A 43 -32.74 -8.56 53.75
N SER A 44 -33.26 -9.03 52.61
CA SER A 44 -33.00 -10.38 52.11
C SER A 44 -31.69 -10.35 51.31
N GLU A 45 -30.76 -11.20 51.72
CA GLU A 45 -29.46 -11.41 51.08
C GLU A 45 -29.64 -11.75 49.59
N VAL A 46 -29.36 -10.78 48.73
CA VAL A 46 -29.23 -11.04 47.29
C VAL A 46 -27.89 -11.71 47.09
N ILE A 47 -27.95 -13.04 46.96
CA ILE A 47 -26.90 -13.88 46.39
C ILE A 47 -26.46 -13.25 45.06
N GLY A 48 -25.22 -12.74 45.06
CA GLY A 48 -24.37 -12.61 43.88
C GLY A 48 -25.03 -12.05 42.64
N GLY A 49 -25.58 -10.83 42.70
CA GLY A 49 -25.78 -10.03 41.50
C GLY A 49 -24.43 -9.92 40.79
N ASP A 50 -24.36 -10.50 39.59
CA ASP A 50 -23.17 -10.55 38.73
C ASP A 50 -22.55 -9.15 38.69
N ARG A 51 -21.51 -8.94 39.51
CA ARG A 51 -20.81 -7.65 39.57
C ARG A 51 -20.41 -7.36 38.14
N ASP A 52 -20.77 -6.19 37.61
CA ASP A 52 -20.37 -5.74 36.27
C ASP A 52 -18.83 -5.76 36.17
N ARG A 53 -18.27 -6.93 35.84
CA ARG A 53 -16.82 -7.22 35.87
C ARG A 53 -16.10 -6.44 34.78
N ILE A 54 -16.83 -6.11 33.73
CA ILE A 54 -16.39 -5.31 32.60
C ILE A 54 -16.34 -3.84 33.04
N GLY A 55 -17.35 -3.36 33.76
CA GLY A 55 -17.38 -2.05 34.39
C GLY A 55 -16.39 -1.85 35.55
N THR A 56 -15.72 -2.88 36.07
CA THR A 56 -14.64 -2.74 37.08
C THR A 56 -13.24 -2.59 36.48
N LEU A 57 -13.08 -2.74 35.16
CA LEU A 57 -11.78 -2.59 34.51
C LEU A 57 -11.25 -1.14 34.60
N PRO A 58 -9.92 -0.92 34.65
CA PRO A 58 -9.34 0.43 34.55
C PRO A 58 -9.67 1.11 33.21
N ASP A 59 -9.81 2.44 33.21
CA ASP A 59 -10.15 3.20 32.00
C ASP A 59 -9.19 2.96 30.84
N ALA A 60 -7.90 2.72 31.11
CA ALA A 60 -6.91 2.39 30.09
C ALA A 60 -7.21 1.06 29.35
N LEU A 61 -7.77 0.07 30.05
CA LEU A 61 -8.17 -1.19 29.41
C LEU A 61 -9.48 -1.01 28.64
N LEU A 62 -10.41 -0.19 29.16
CA LEU A 62 -11.65 0.14 28.46
C LEU A 62 -11.39 0.91 27.16
N ASP A 63 -10.50 1.90 27.20
CA ASP A 63 -10.04 2.63 26.02
C ASP A 63 -9.42 1.67 25.00
N ARG A 64 -8.55 0.76 25.46
CA ARG A 64 -7.95 -0.25 24.59
C ARG A 64 -9.00 -1.14 23.93
N VAL A 65 -9.99 -1.64 24.67
CA VAL A 65 -11.10 -2.42 24.11
C VAL A 65 -11.86 -1.60 23.06
N LEU A 66 -12.28 -0.38 23.39
CA LEU A 66 -13.01 0.50 22.48
C LEU A 66 -12.21 0.84 21.21
N SER A 67 -10.88 0.98 21.32
CA SER A 67 -10.01 1.31 20.18
C SER A 67 -9.96 0.21 19.10
N PHE A 68 -10.30 -1.04 19.45
CA PHE A 68 -10.32 -2.16 18.50
C PHE A 68 -11.68 -2.38 17.84
N LEU A 69 -12.76 -1.91 18.49
CA LEU A 69 -14.12 -2.08 18.00
C LEU A 69 -14.41 -1.16 16.80
N PRO A 70 -15.29 -1.59 15.88
CA PRO A 70 -15.94 -0.66 14.95
C PRO A 70 -16.60 0.49 15.74
N ALA A 71 -16.59 1.69 15.18
CA ALA A 71 -17.06 2.89 15.85
C ALA A 71 -18.53 2.76 16.28
N GLU A 72 -19.36 2.11 15.49
CA GLU A 72 -20.77 1.85 15.82
C GLU A 72 -20.90 0.93 17.03
N ASP A 73 -20.09 -0.12 17.13
CA ASP A 73 -20.08 -1.02 18.28
C ASP A 73 -19.51 -0.36 19.53
N ALA A 74 -18.44 0.43 19.37
CA ALA A 74 -17.90 1.26 20.43
C ALA A 74 -18.97 2.19 21.01
N VAL A 75 -19.80 2.82 20.17
CA VAL A 75 -20.94 3.64 20.63
C VAL A 75 -22.02 2.77 21.28
N ARG A 76 -22.36 1.59 20.72
CA ARG A 76 -23.35 0.67 21.31
C ARG A 76 -23.00 0.23 22.72
N THR A 77 -21.71 0.16 23.08
CA THR A 77 -21.30 -0.15 24.47
C THR A 77 -21.89 0.82 25.51
N CYS A 78 -22.39 2.00 25.11
CA CYS A 78 -23.00 2.98 25.99
C CYS A 78 -24.20 2.45 26.80
N VAL A 79 -24.84 1.36 26.34
CA VAL A 79 -25.98 0.73 27.03
C VAL A 79 -25.57 -0.34 28.05
N LEU A 80 -24.30 -0.78 28.07
CA LEU A 80 -23.83 -1.86 28.94
C LEU A 80 -23.89 -1.48 30.42
N ALA A 81 -23.41 -0.26 30.76
CA ALA A 81 -23.54 0.30 32.10
C ALA A 81 -23.35 1.83 32.08
N ARG A 82 -23.72 2.50 33.18
CA ARG A 82 -23.62 3.96 33.32
C ARG A 82 -22.22 4.51 33.03
N ARG A 83 -21.17 3.75 33.39
CA ARG A 83 -19.77 4.11 33.15
C ARG A 83 -19.42 4.16 31.65
N TRP A 84 -20.00 3.27 30.85
CA TRP A 84 -19.71 3.16 29.41
C TRP A 84 -20.39 4.24 28.55
N ARG A 85 -21.38 4.95 29.11
CA ARG A 85 -22.20 5.92 28.40
C ARG A 85 -21.41 6.98 27.62
N HIS A 86 -20.21 7.32 28.09
CA HIS A 86 -19.40 8.41 27.55
C HIS A 86 -17.98 7.99 27.13
N LEU A 87 -17.56 6.74 27.38
CA LEU A 87 -16.18 6.31 27.13
C LEU A 87 -15.80 6.38 25.64
N TRP A 88 -16.72 6.05 24.75
CA TRP A 88 -16.50 6.13 23.30
C TRP A 88 -16.14 7.54 22.83
N LYS A 89 -16.56 8.59 23.55
CA LYS A 89 -16.23 10.00 23.20
C LYS A 89 -14.77 10.34 23.46
N SER A 90 -14.10 9.61 24.33
CA SER A 90 -12.67 9.78 24.60
C SER A 90 -11.82 8.66 24.02
N ALA A 91 -12.44 7.71 23.29
CA ALA A 91 -11.74 6.56 22.74
C ALA A 91 -10.57 7.00 21.84
N SER A 92 -9.42 6.38 22.05
CA SER A 92 -8.17 6.70 21.36
C SER A 92 -8.12 6.13 19.94
N GLY A 93 -8.93 5.12 19.62
CA GLY A 93 -9.06 4.54 18.29
C GLY A 93 -10.45 4.77 17.69
N LEU A 94 -10.50 4.98 16.37
CA LEU A 94 -11.74 5.08 15.61
C LEU A 94 -11.66 4.19 14.37
N ARG A 95 -12.62 3.29 14.19
CA ARG A 95 -12.68 2.38 13.02
C ARG A 95 -14.05 2.49 12.38
N ILE A 96 -14.17 3.26 11.31
CA ILE A 96 -15.44 3.60 10.66
C ILE A 96 -15.63 2.71 9.42
N GLY A 97 -16.79 2.07 9.30
CA GLY A 97 -17.12 1.19 8.18
C GLY A 97 -16.41 -0.17 8.22
N CYS A 98 -15.80 -0.53 9.35
CA CYS A 98 -15.06 -1.78 9.55
C CYS A 98 -15.90 -2.90 10.17
N ARG A 99 -17.14 -3.11 9.71
CA ARG A 99 -18.01 -4.17 10.25
C ARG A 99 -17.54 -5.56 9.78
N ASP A 100 -17.95 -6.60 10.52
CA ASP A 100 -17.52 -7.99 10.32
C ASP A 100 -18.03 -8.63 9.01
N GLU A 101 -19.08 -8.06 8.42
CA GLU A 101 -19.57 -8.49 7.10
C GLU A 101 -18.75 -7.75 6.05
N ASP A 102 -18.00 -8.48 5.22
CA ASP A 102 -17.09 -7.97 4.18
C ASP A 102 -17.76 -7.05 3.13
N GLU A 103 -19.04 -6.73 3.28
CA GLU A 103 -19.74 -5.76 2.45
C GLU A 103 -19.36 -4.33 2.82
N PRO A 104 -18.81 -3.56 1.88
CA PRO A 104 -18.32 -2.23 2.15
C PRO A 104 -19.49 -1.25 2.34
N VAL A 105 -19.45 -0.45 3.40
CA VAL A 105 -20.55 0.46 3.77
C VAL A 105 -20.51 1.75 2.93
N SER A 106 -21.65 2.14 2.34
CA SER A 106 -21.73 3.36 1.53
C SER A 106 -21.48 4.63 2.35
N VAL A 107 -21.00 5.70 1.71
CA VAL A 107 -20.84 7.01 2.36
C VAL A 107 -22.19 7.53 2.88
N ASN A 108 -23.27 7.28 2.16
CA ASN A 108 -24.61 7.72 2.53
C ASN A 108 -25.08 7.08 3.86
N ASP A 109 -24.82 5.79 4.05
CA ASP A 109 -25.18 5.09 5.29
C ASP A 109 -24.32 5.53 6.47
N LEU A 110 -23.04 5.82 6.22
CA LEU A 110 -22.12 6.33 7.23
C LEU A 110 -22.38 7.80 7.58
N ARG A 111 -22.93 8.59 6.65
CA ARG A 111 -23.05 10.05 6.73
C ARG A 111 -23.49 10.53 8.11
N ARG A 112 -24.72 10.17 8.48
CA ARG A 112 -25.33 10.66 9.72
C ARG A 112 -24.54 10.21 10.92
N PHE A 113 -24.15 8.94 10.95
CA PHE A 113 -23.41 8.37 12.08
C PHE A 113 -22.08 9.09 12.31
N VAL A 114 -21.26 9.24 11.26
CA VAL A 114 -19.92 9.85 11.37
C VAL A 114 -20.00 11.33 11.72
N ASP A 115 -20.95 12.06 11.14
CA ASP A 115 -21.15 13.48 11.44
C ASP A 115 -21.52 13.69 12.92
N TYR A 116 -22.46 12.89 13.45
CA TYR A 116 -22.81 12.93 14.88
C TYR A 116 -21.67 12.43 15.79
N LEU A 117 -20.93 11.41 15.36
CA LEU A 117 -19.80 10.86 16.09
C LEU A 117 -18.73 11.93 16.30
N PHE A 118 -18.30 12.61 15.23
CA PHE A 118 -17.32 13.69 15.33
C PHE A 118 -17.84 14.90 16.10
N LEU A 119 -19.11 15.29 15.91
CA LEU A 119 -19.72 16.37 16.68
C LEU A 119 -19.70 16.09 18.19
N LEU A 120 -20.06 14.87 18.60
CA LEU A 120 -20.18 14.49 20.01
C LEU A 120 -18.83 14.17 20.67
N ARG A 121 -17.84 13.74 19.87
CA ARG A 121 -16.46 13.48 20.30
C ARG A 121 -15.65 14.76 20.46
N GLY A 122 -15.95 15.76 19.63
CA GLY A 122 -15.21 17.01 19.55
C GLY A 122 -13.74 16.79 19.17
N GLY A 123 -12.86 17.68 19.64
CA GLY A 123 -11.42 17.66 19.33
C GLY A 123 -10.58 16.67 20.15
N SER A 124 -11.18 15.59 20.67
CA SER A 124 -10.45 14.63 21.51
C SER A 124 -9.29 13.98 20.71
N PRO A 125 -8.09 13.78 21.29
CA PRO A 125 -6.97 13.21 20.54
C PRO A 125 -7.24 11.78 20.04
N LEU A 126 -6.77 11.44 18.84
CA LEU A 126 -6.80 10.08 18.30
C LEU A 126 -5.38 9.50 18.26
N GLN A 127 -5.22 8.27 18.69
CA GLN A 127 -4.03 7.47 18.37
C GLN A 127 -4.15 6.89 16.95
N GLY A 128 -5.33 6.39 16.57
CA GLY A 128 -5.56 5.81 15.25
C GLY A 128 -6.97 6.07 14.71
N CYS A 129 -7.07 6.28 13.40
CA CYS A 129 -8.34 6.43 12.68
C CYS A 129 -8.28 5.62 11.39
N GLU A 130 -9.18 4.65 11.24
CA GLU A 130 -9.34 3.83 10.04
C GLU A 130 -10.71 4.11 9.43
N PHE A 131 -10.72 4.47 8.15
CA PHE A 131 -11.92 4.58 7.33
C PHE A 131 -11.93 3.45 6.31
N ARG A 132 -13.02 2.68 6.27
CA ARG A 132 -13.34 1.75 5.18
C ARG A 132 -14.62 2.22 4.53
N ILE A 133 -14.50 2.69 3.30
CA ILE A 133 -15.55 3.35 2.56
C ILE A 133 -15.91 2.47 1.37
N GLY A 134 -17.20 2.14 1.25
CA GLY A 134 -17.75 1.47 0.09
C GLY A 134 -18.12 2.44 -1.01
N ASP A 135 -19.27 2.19 -1.63
CA ASP A 135 -19.76 3.05 -2.70
C ASP A 135 -19.93 4.50 -2.19
N TYR A 136 -19.30 5.42 -2.92
CA TYR A 136 -19.31 6.86 -2.66
C TYR A 136 -19.91 7.66 -3.82
N ARG A 137 -20.41 6.98 -4.87
CA ARG A 137 -20.72 7.63 -6.16
C ARG A 137 -22.21 7.76 -6.46
N LEU A 138 -23.06 7.84 -5.43
CA LEU A 138 -24.44 8.30 -5.64
C LEU A 138 -24.52 9.84 -5.69
N HIS A 139 -23.57 10.59 -5.11
CA HIS A 139 -23.60 12.06 -5.05
C HIS A 139 -22.20 12.72 -4.97
N GLU A 140 -21.95 13.80 -5.73
CA GLU A 140 -20.72 14.63 -5.64
C GLU A 140 -20.45 15.14 -4.21
N GLU A 141 -21.51 15.29 -3.40
CA GLU A 141 -21.39 15.67 -1.99
C GLU A 141 -20.60 14.67 -1.13
N ASP A 142 -20.55 13.41 -1.54
CA ASP A 142 -19.92 12.33 -0.77
C ASP A 142 -18.39 12.46 -0.79
N GLU A 143 -17.81 12.90 -1.92
CA GLU A 143 -16.36 13.17 -2.04
C GLU A 143 -15.92 14.26 -1.06
N GLY A 144 -16.64 15.40 -1.06
CA GLY A 144 -16.36 16.50 -0.13
C GLY A 144 -16.53 16.08 1.34
N ARG A 145 -17.45 15.16 1.62
CA ARG A 145 -17.69 14.67 2.98
C ARG A 145 -16.58 13.75 3.48
N VAL A 146 -16.08 12.84 2.65
CA VAL A 146 -14.92 12.00 3.03
C VAL A 146 -13.69 12.87 3.28
N ASN A 147 -13.46 13.88 2.45
CA ASN A 147 -12.40 14.85 2.68
C ASN A 147 -12.59 15.59 4.02
N LEU A 148 -13.81 16.02 4.35
CA LEU A 148 -14.11 16.64 5.64
C LEU A 148 -13.81 15.70 6.83
N TRP A 149 -14.15 14.42 6.72
CA TRP A 149 -13.86 13.42 7.75
C TRP A 149 -12.37 13.19 7.92
N LEU A 150 -11.61 13.09 6.82
CA LEU A 150 -10.17 12.98 6.82
C LEU A 150 -9.53 14.18 7.55
N ARG A 151 -9.97 15.39 7.21
CA ARG A 151 -9.50 16.65 7.83
C ARG A 151 -9.86 16.71 9.31
N HIS A 152 -11.06 16.26 9.69
CA HIS A 152 -11.47 16.20 11.10
C HIS A 152 -10.59 15.24 11.91
N ALA A 153 -10.27 14.06 11.37
CA ALA A 153 -9.36 13.12 12.03
C ALA A 153 -7.97 13.74 12.25
N VAL A 154 -7.46 14.50 11.28
CA VAL A 154 -6.20 15.25 11.41
C VAL A 154 -6.29 16.33 12.50
N LEU A 155 -7.39 17.09 12.56
CA LEU A 155 -7.65 18.07 13.62
C LEU A 155 -7.68 17.43 15.02
N CYS A 156 -8.14 16.18 15.11
CA CYS A 156 -8.09 15.35 16.31
C CYS A 156 -6.68 14.81 16.63
N LYS A 157 -5.60 15.40 16.09
CA LYS A 157 -4.20 15.07 16.42
C LYS A 157 -3.86 13.58 16.19
N VAL A 158 -4.46 12.99 15.16
CA VAL A 158 -4.28 11.56 14.85
C VAL A 158 -2.82 11.21 14.57
N ARG A 159 -2.36 10.06 15.08
CA ARG A 159 -1.01 9.54 14.80
C ARG A 159 -0.98 8.51 13.67
N PHE A 160 -2.02 7.70 13.53
CA PHE A 160 -2.18 6.73 12.46
C PHE A 160 -3.49 6.97 11.72
N LEU A 161 -3.42 7.22 10.41
CA LEU A 161 -4.58 7.44 9.55
C LEU A 161 -4.57 6.45 8.40
N LYS A 162 -5.64 5.66 8.26
CA LYS A 162 -5.84 4.73 7.16
C LYS A 162 -7.15 5.04 6.45
N LEU A 163 -7.10 5.20 5.14
CA LEU A 163 -8.27 5.35 4.27
C LEU A 163 -8.27 4.23 3.23
N TYR A 164 -9.28 3.38 3.31
CA TYR A 164 -9.56 2.32 2.36
C TYR A 164 -10.85 2.64 1.61
N VAL A 165 -10.79 2.67 0.28
CA VAL A 165 -11.96 2.82 -0.57
C VAL A 165 -12.16 1.52 -1.34
N HIS A 166 -13.36 0.96 -1.32
CA HIS A 166 -13.66 -0.26 -2.05
C HIS A 166 -13.66 -0.01 -3.57
N ARG A 167 -13.27 -1.02 -4.35
CA ARG A 167 -13.30 -0.94 -5.82
C ARG A 167 -14.73 -0.75 -6.31
N SER A 168 -14.96 0.25 -7.16
CA SER A 168 -16.18 0.33 -7.97
C SER A 168 -15.95 -0.38 -9.30
N GLU A 169 -16.91 -1.17 -9.77
CA GLU A 169 -16.88 -1.83 -11.08
C GLU A 169 -17.44 -0.96 -12.21
N TYR A 170 -18.08 0.17 -11.88
CA TYR A 170 -18.91 0.94 -12.82
C TYR A 170 -18.37 2.35 -13.16
N TYR A 171 -17.43 2.88 -12.37
CA TYR A 171 -16.95 4.26 -12.49
C TYR A 171 -15.43 4.36 -12.31
N ASP A 172 -14.89 5.59 -12.41
CA ASP A 172 -13.48 5.85 -12.07
C ASP A 172 -13.16 5.20 -10.69
N PRO A 173 -12.12 4.36 -10.61
CA PRO A 173 -11.88 3.54 -9.44
C PRO A 173 -11.32 4.32 -8.23
N TRP A 174 -11.02 5.62 -8.36
CA TRP A 174 -10.37 6.43 -7.32
C TRP A 174 -11.25 7.51 -6.71
N LEU A 175 -11.26 7.61 -5.37
CA LEU A 175 -11.87 8.74 -4.66
C LEU A 175 -10.94 9.97 -4.74
N PRO A 176 -11.37 11.11 -5.28
CA PRO A 176 -10.57 12.33 -5.33
C PRO A 176 -10.42 12.96 -3.94
N LEU A 177 -9.17 13.22 -3.55
CA LEU A 177 -8.84 14.01 -2.37
C LEU A 177 -8.75 15.49 -2.73
N ASP A 178 -9.03 16.36 -1.76
CA ASP A 178 -8.91 17.81 -1.93
C ASP A 178 -7.45 18.21 -2.27
N ASP A 179 -7.28 19.24 -3.11
CA ASP A 179 -5.97 19.75 -3.51
C ASP A 179 -5.38 20.68 -2.43
N MET A 180 -5.31 20.19 -1.21
CA MET A 180 -4.83 20.92 -0.04
C MET A 180 -3.75 20.10 0.67
N PRO A 181 -2.62 20.70 1.08
CA PRO A 181 -1.59 19.97 1.82
C PRO A 181 -2.13 19.47 3.17
N LEU A 182 -1.70 18.29 3.59
CA LEU A 182 -1.97 17.79 4.93
C LEU A 182 -1.05 18.51 5.94
N VAL A 183 -1.65 19.05 7.00
CA VAL A 183 -0.93 19.78 8.06
C VAL A 183 -1.16 19.05 9.37
N SER A 184 -0.10 18.45 9.94
CA SER A 184 -0.20 17.74 11.22
C SER A 184 1.14 17.66 11.94
N GLN A 185 1.15 18.03 13.21
CA GLN A 185 2.32 17.87 14.09
C GLN A 185 2.40 16.47 14.75
N HIS A 186 1.43 15.60 14.48
CA HIS A 186 1.23 14.35 15.21
C HIS A 186 1.14 13.11 14.33
N LEU A 187 0.78 13.28 13.04
CA LEU A 187 0.64 12.18 12.11
C LEU A 187 1.98 11.49 11.87
N ARG A 188 2.05 10.20 12.18
CA ARG A 188 3.26 9.36 12.03
C ARG A 188 3.15 8.35 10.90
N ARG A 189 1.94 7.86 10.63
CA ARG A 189 1.68 6.90 9.57
C ARG A 189 0.42 7.24 8.81
N LEU A 190 0.54 7.31 7.49
CA LEU A 190 -0.55 7.53 6.56
C LEU A 190 -0.62 6.37 5.57
N VAL A 191 -1.78 5.73 5.49
CA VAL A 191 -2.07 4.63 4.56
C VAL A 191 -3.27 5.02 3.71
N LEU A 192 -3.07 5.09 2.41
CA LEU A 192 -4.09 5.47 1.44
C LEU A 192 -4.25 4.35 0.42
N GLN A 193 -5.50 3.94 0.19
CA GLN A 193 -5.83 2.90 -0.76
C GLN A 193 -6.98 3.34 -1.67
N ARG A 194 -6.75 3.27 -2.99
CA ARG A 194 -7.75 3.62 -4.02
C ARG A 194 -8.24 5.08 -3.96
N VAL A 195 -7.29 6.00 -3.78
CA VAL A 195 -7.56 7.46 -3.82
C VAL A 195 -6.80 8.14 -4.95
N LYS A 196 -7.34 9.26 -5.43
CA LYS A 196 -6.70 10.16 -6.39
C LYS A 196 -6.16 11.37 -5.65
N CYS A 197 -4.84 11.48 -5.64
CA CYS A 197 -4.11 12.55 -4.95
C CYS A 197 -3.77 13.68 -5.93
N HIS A 198 -4.12 14.90 -5.54
CA HIS A 198 -3.73 16.10 -6.28
C HIS A 198 -2.33 16.58 -5.88
N ALA A 199 -1.78 17.52 -6.65
CA ALA A 199 -0.39 17.95 -6.51
C ALA A 199 -0.05 18.50 -5.12
N SER A 200 -0.93 19.32 -4.53
CA SER A 200 -0.68 19.95 -3.24
C SER A 200 -0.80 18.96 -2.08
N PHE A 201 -1.63 17.91 -2.24
CA PHE A 201 -1.82 16.87 -1.23
C PHE A 201 -0.54 16.07 -0.97
N LEU A 202 0.27 15.82 -2.01
CA LEU A 202 1.52 15.04 -1.93
C LEU A 202 2.74 15.84 -1.40
N ASN A 203 2.51 17.05 -0.90
CA ASN A 203 3.50 17.83 -0.18
C ASN A 203 3.33 17.63 1.34
N PHE A 204 4.18 16.80 1.94
CA PHE A 204 4.15 16.45 3.35
C PHE A 204 5.16 17.25 4.20
N SER A 205 5.71 18.35 3.68
CA SER A 205 6.61 19.25 4.45
C SER A 205 5.97 19.80 5.73
N SER A 206 4.63 19.93 5.75
CA SER A 206 3.85 20.38 6.91
C SER A 206 3.50 19.25 7.90
N CYS A 207 4.06 18.04 7.70
CA CYS A 207 3.87 16.88 8.56
C CYS A 207 5.21 16.38 9.15
N PRO A 208 5.88 17.12 10.06
CA PRO A 208 7.24 16.80 10.50
C PRO A 208 7.37 15.51 11.31
N ALA A 209 6.26 14.94 11.79
CA ALA A 209 6.24 13.68 12.53
C ALA A 209 5.98 12.45 11.64
N LEU A 210 5.75 12.63 10.32
CA LEU A 210 5.35 11.56 9.43
C LEU A 210 6.54 10.68 9.08
N GLU A 211 6.52 9.42 9.51
CA GLU A 211 7.61 8.46 9.33
C GLU A 211 7.28 7.40 8.27
N HIS A 212 6.00 7.02 8.13
CA HIS A 212 5.55 5.95 7.26
C HIS A 212 4.45 6.43 6.30
N LEU A 213 4.66 6.24 5.01
CA LEU A 213 3.73 6.60 3.96
C LEU A 213 3.47 5.40 3.05
N GLU A 214 2.20 5.07 2.84
CA GLU A 214 1.79 3.88 2.08
C GLU A 214 0.67 4.25 1.12
N PHE A 215 0.91 4.03 -0.17
CA PHE A 215 -0.04 4.19 -1.27
C PHE A 215 -0.27 2.83 -1.92
N GLU A 216 -1.52 2.39 -1.94
CA GLU A 216 -1.91 1.15 -2.60
C GLU A 216 -3.03 1.44 -3.61
N TYR A 217 -2.82 1.06 -4.87
CA TYR A 217 -3.78 1.35 -5.94
C TYR A 217 -4.22 2.83 -5.99
N CYS A 218 -3.32 3.79 -5.79
CA CYS A 218 -3.64 5.22 -5.80
C CYS A 218 -3.33 5.87 -7.16
N ASP A 219 -3.98 6.98 -7.49
CA ASP A 219 -3.65 7.82 -8.64
C ASP A 219 -2.88 9.05 -8.14
N VAL A 220 -1.60 9.16 -8.53
CA VAL A 220 -0.71 10.30 -8.23
C VAL A 220 -0.33 11.09 -9.50
N SER A 221 -0.93 10.77 -10.65
CA SER A 221 -0.59 11.29 -11.97
C SER A 221 -0.72 12.81 -12.13
N ARG A 222 -1.37 13.51 -11.20
CA ARG A 222 -1.53 14.98 -11.23
C ARG A 222 -0.39 15.72 -10.54
N ALA A 223 0.50 15.03 -9.86
CA ALA A 223 1.56 15.64 -9.08
C ALA A 223 2.90 15.58 -9.83
N LYS A 224 3.65 16.68 -9.84
CA LYS A 224 5.03 16.70 -10.34
C LYS A 224 6.04 16.15 -9.35
N LYS A 225 5.70 16.17 -8.07
CA LYS A 225 6.62 15.87 -6.97
C LYS A 225 5.88 15.30 -5.76
N ILE A 226 6.45 14.26 -5.17
CA ILE A 226 6.13 13.77 -3.82
C ILE A 226 7.27 14.23 -2.92
N SER A 227 6.97 14.97 -1.85
CA SER A 227 8.02 15.58 -1.00
C SER A 227 7.76 15.41 0.49
N SER A 228 8.80 15.04 1.22
CA SER A 228 8.78 14.98 2.69
C SER A 228 10.19 14.93 3.27
N ASP A 229 10.46 15.70 4.32
CA ASP A 229 11.73 15.64 5.04
C ASP A 229 11.73 14.65 6.20
N SER A 230 10.57 14.15 6.64
CA SER A 230 10.44 13.31 7.84
C SER A 230 10.23 11.82 7.53
N VAL A 231 9.74 11.50 6.33
CA VAL A 231 9.38 10.12 5.95
C VAL A 231 10.63 9.25 5.89
N LYS A 232 10.57 8.12 6.60
CA LYS A 232 11.61 7.08 6.67
C LYS A 232 11.26 5.86 5.84
N SER A 233 9.97 5.58 5.64
CA SER A 233 9.49 4.43 4.90
C SER A 233 8.39 4.83 3.94
N LEU A 234 8.61 4.56 2.64
CA LEU A 234 7.65 4.82 1.57
C LEU A 234 7.30 3.51 0.87
N SER A 235 6.02 3.21 0.79
CA SER A 235 5.46 2.10 0.02
C SER A 235 4.50 2.63 -1.03
N ILE A 236 4.75 2.31 -2.29
CA ILE A 236 3.87 2.60 -3.43
C ILE A 236 3.65 1.30 -4.18
N THR A 237 2.42 0.81 -4.17
CA THR A 237 2.05 -0.44 -4.83
C THR A 237 0.92 -0.21 -5.84
N LYS A 238 1.09 -0.72 -7.06
CA LYS A 238 0.07 -0.76 -8.12
C LYS A 238 -0.63 0.58 -8.36
N SER A 239 0.13 1.68 -8.27
CA SER A 239 -0.36 3.06 -8.30
C SER A 239 -0.04 3.73 -9.63
N VAL A 240 -0.89 4.67 -10.05
CA VAL A 240 -0.84 5.36 -11.35
C VAL A 240 0.04 6.59 -11.27
N PHE A 241 1.04 6.65 -12.15
CA PHE A 241 1.89 7.81 -12.37
C PHE A 241 1.44 8.58 -13.63
N ALA A 242 2.06 9.73 -13.90
CA ALA A 242 1.75 10.51 -15.09
C ALA A 242 2.26 9.80 -16.35
N GLU A 243 1.52 9.90 -17.46
CA GLU A 243 1.91 9.37 -18.78
C GLU A 243 2.92 10.33 -19.46
N ASP A 244 2.67 11.64 -19.35
CA ASP A 244 3.38 12.68 -20.10
C ASP A 244 4.54 13.34 -19.34
N TYR A 245 4.86 12.90 -18.11
CA TYR A 245 6.01 13.37 -17.33
C TYR A 245 6.35 12.40 -16.19
N ARG A 246 7.57 12.46 -15.68
CA ARG A 246 7.98 11.64 -14.53
C ARG A 246 7.85 12.41 -13.24
N ILE A 247 7.27 11.76 -12.23
CA ILE A 247 7.09 12.34 -10.89
C ILE A 247 8.40 12.24 -10.12
N LEU A 248 8.86 13.33 -9.52
CA LEU A 248 10.02 13.33 -8.63
C LEU A 248 9.63 12.88 -7.21
N ILE A 249 10.27 11.84 -6.69
CA ILE A 249 10.20 11.45 -5.28
C ILE A 249 11.38 12.07 -4.54
N ASP A 250 11.10 13.12 -3.78
CA ASP A 250 12.08 13.87 -2.99
C ASP A 250 11.87 13.61 -1.49
N VAL A 251 12.46 12.52 -1.02
CA VAL A 251 12.38 12.06 0.37
C VAL A 251 13.80 11.74 0.85
N PRO A 252 14.60 12.74 1.24
CA PRO A 252 16.04 12.57 1.47
C PRO A 252 16.38 11.71 2.69
N ASN A 253 15.50 11.66 3.70
CA ASN A 253 15.70 10.91 4.94
C ASN A 253 15.11 9.48 4.90
N MET A 254 14.83 8.97 3.70
CA MET A 254 14.26 7.64 3.52
C MET A 254 15.26 6.54 3.89
N VAL A 255 14.76 5.52 4.60
CA VAL A 255 15.49 4.32 5.05
C VAL A 255 15.00 3.09 4.30
N SER A 256 13.71 3.02 4.01
CA SER A 256 13.07 1.88 3.33
C SER A 256 12.17 2.35 2.19
N LEU A 257 12.39 1.83 0.98
CA LEU A 257 11.58 2.10 -0.21
C LEU A 257 10.97 0.79 -0.73
N LEU A 258 9.66 0.78 -0.94
CA LEU A 258 8.94 -0.27 -1.66
C LEU A 258 8.19 0.37 -2.83
N LEU A 259 8.65 0.11 -4.05
CA LEU A 259 7.99 0.53 -5.29
C LEU A 259 7.61 -0.73 -6.08
N ASP A 260 6.35 -1.16 -5.97
CA ASP A 260 5.86 -2.39 -6.61
C ASP A 260 4.85 -2.07 -7.70
N SER A 261 5.22 -2.39 -8.94
CA SER A 261 4.37 -2.33 -10.12
C SER A 261 3.74 -0.94 -10.36
N PRO A 262 4.54 0.13 -10.51
CA PRO A 262 4.00 1.43 -10.91
C PRO A 262 3.33 1.33 -12.28
N TRP A 263 2.18 1.98 -12.46
CA TRP A 263 1.50 2.08 -13.75
C TRP A 263 1.92 3.37 -14.44
N ASN A 264 1.94 3.34 -15.77
CA ASN A 264 2.43 4.41 -16.64
C ASN A 264 3.94 4.62 -16.49
N THR A 265 4.43 5.84 -16.28
CA THR A 265 5.88 6.10 -16.20
C THR A 265 6.49 5.80 -14.83
N THR A 266 7.76 5.37 -14.79
CA THR A 266 8.48 5.25 -13.52
C THR A 266 8.86 6.63 -12.94
N PRO A 267 8.78 6.80 -11.61
CA PRO A 267 9.17 8.06 -10.96
C PRO A 267 10.68 8.28 -10.99
N ILE A 268 11.10 9.54 -10.95
CA ILE A 268 12.51 9.91 -10.71
C ILE A 268 12.75 9.88 -9.20
N LEU A 269 13.76 9.14 -8.77
CA LEU A 269 14.17 9.06 -7.38
C LEU A 269 15.22 10.14 -7.09
N GLY A 270 14.91 11.04 -6.15
CA GLY A 270 15.87 12.01 -5.61
C GLY A 270 17.02 11.34 -4.84
N SER A 271 17.94 12.15 -4.32
CA SER A 271 19.06 11.65 -3.51
C SER A 271 18.56 11.17 -2.14
N MET A 272 18.91 9.93 -1.77
CA MET A 272 18.46 9.27 -0.54
C MET A 272 19.67 8.73 0.25
N PRO A 273 20.48 9.59 0.88
CA PRO A 273 21.74 9.21 1.54
C PRO A 273 21.59 8.21 2.70
N SER A 274 20.40 8.13 3.30
CA SER A 274 20.09 7.28 4.45
C SER A 274 19.44 5.94 4.08
N LEU A 275 19.32 5.64 2.78
CA LEU A 275 18.61 4.46 2.29
C LEU A 275 19.33 3.18 2.74
N GLU A 276 18.60 2.26 3.37
CA GLU A 276 19.11 0.95 3.78
C GLU A 276 18.51 -0.18 2.95
N GLU A 277 17.19 -0.14 2.74
CA GLU A 277 16.44 -1.17 2.03
C GLU A 277 15.65 -0.57 0.88
N ALA A 278 15.75 -1.18 -0.29
CA ALA A 278 14.91 -0.81 -1.42
C ALA A 278 14.44 -2.04 -2.19
N PHE A 279 13.16 -2.03 -2.52
CA PHE A 279 12.51 -3.00 -3.39
C PHE A 279 11.86 -2.23 -4.54
N VAL A 280 12.23 -2.59 -5.76
CA VAL A 280 11.63 -2.05 -6.98
C VAL A 280 11.22 -3.21 -7.87
N ARG A 281 9.91 -3.32 -8.13
CA ARG A 281 9.34 -4.26 -9.10
C ARG A 281 8.64 -3.49 -10.21
N ILE A 282 8.94 -3.79 -11.47
CA ILE A 282 8.37 -3.12 -12.64
C ILE A 282 7.72 -4.17 -13.54
N MET A 283 6.42 -4.00 -13.81
CA MET A 283 5.58 -4.99 -14.51
C MET A 283 4.98 -4.37 -15.78
N GLU A 284 4.26 -5.17 -16.58
CA GLU A 284 3.73 -4.82 -17.91
C GLU A 284 2.83 -3.58 -18.00
N LEU A 285 2.27 -3.11 -16.89
CA LEU A 285 1.44 -1.89 -16.86
C LEU A 285 2.26 -0.58 -16.86
N CYS A 286 3.57 -0.69 -16.98
CA CYS A 286 4.49 0.43 -17.07
C CYS A 286 4.78 0.77 -18.54
N ASP A 287 4.71 2.06 -18.89
CA ASP A 287 4.95 2.56 -20.24
C ASP A 287 6.44 2.50 -20.64
N ASP A 288 7.33 2.24 -19.67
CA ASP A 288 8.78 2.10 -19.89
C ASP A 288 9.15 0.74 -20.54
N GLN A 289 8.39 0.34 -21.57
CA GLN A 289 8.57 -0.86 -22.38
C GLN A 289 9.18 -0.54 -23.76
N CYS A 290 10.13 -1.36 -24.23
CA CYS A 290 10.61 -1.30 -25.62
C CYS A 290 9.95 -2.44 -26.41
N MET A 291 9.03 -2.12 -27.31
CA MET A 291 8.36 -3.11 -28.18
C MET A 291 9.35 -3.84 -29.13
N LYS A 292 10.54 -3.28 -29.38
CA LYS A 292 11.60 -3.94 -30.15
C LYS A 292 12.42 -4.96 -29.34
N LEU A 293 12.25 -5.03 -28.02
CA LEU A 293 12.85 -6.09 -27.18
C LEU A 293 12.11 -7.43 -27.32
N ASP A 294 10.94 -7.44 -27.97
CA ASP A 294 10.19 -8.66 -28.29
C ASP A 294 10.82 -9.43 -29.47
N ASP A 295 11.57 -8.73 -30.34
CA ASP A 295 12.38 -9.34 -31.38
C ASP A 295 13.71 -9.82 -30.78
N ALA A 296 13.77 -11.10 -30.43
CA ALA A 296 14.93 -11.77 -29.87
C ALA A 296 16.17 -11.67 -30.78
N ASN A 297 17.00 -10.61 -30.65
CA ASN A 297 18.47 -10.64 -30.73
C ASN A 297 19.21 -9.28 -30.75
N ARG A 298 18.63 -8.15 -30.28
CA ARG A 298 19.36 -6.88 -30.34
C ARG A 298 19.24 -6.04 -29.08
N ASP A 299 20.35 -5.42 -28.69
CA ASP A 299 20.32 -4.19 -27.92
C ASP A 299 19.36 -3.23 -28.64
N CYS A 300 18.38 -2.71 -27.91
CA CYS A 300 17.37 -1.83 -28.47
C CYS A 300 18.05 -0.47 -28.78
N ASP A 301 18.56 -0.28 -30.00
CA ASP A 301 19.07 1.00 -30.58
C ASP A 301 17.90 1.98 -30.89
N CYS A 302 16.83 1.92 -30.12
CA CYS A 302 15.67 2.80 -30.23
C CYS A 302 16.04 4.22 -29.75
N GLU A 303 15.94 5.23 -30.61
CA GLU A 303 15.95 6.63 -30.17
C GLU A 303 14.97 6.84 -29.00
N SER A 304 13.78 6.21 -28.97
CA SER A 304 12.82 6.33 -27.85
C SER A 304 13.30 5.80 -26.49
N CYS A 305 14.24 4.86 -26.43
CA CYS A 305 14.82 4.39 -25.16
C CYS A 305 16.09 5.16 -24.80
N GLU A 306 16.59 6.00 -25.72
CA GLU A 306 17.66 6.99 -25.48
C GLU A 306 17.09 8.38 -25.16
N SER A 307 15.94 8.73 -25.74
CA SER A 307 15.39 10.08 -25.88
C SER A 307 13.89 10.14 -25.60
N SER A 308 13.33 9.29 -24.73
CA SER A 308 11.99 9.59 -24.20
C SER A 308 12.09 10.84 -23.32
N ASP A 309 12.11 11.98 -24.01
CA ASP A 309 12.04 13.38 -23.60
C ASP A 309 10.66 13.65 -22.99
N ILE A 310 10.25 12.80 -22.03
CA ILE A 310 9.09 13.07 -21.19
C ILE A 310 9.40 14.25 -20.23
N THR A 311 10.68 14.62 -20.12
CA THR A 311 11.11 15.92 -19.63
C THR A 311 11.76 16.65 -20.80
N GLY A 312 11.23 17.80 -21.21
CA GLY A 312 11.88 18.73 -22.16
C GLY A 312 13.20 19.34 -21.66
N ASP A 313 13.87 18.65 -20.73
CA ASP A 313 15.20 18.88 -20.22
C ASP A 313 15.98 17.62 -20.64
N GLY A 314 16.79 17.75 -21.70
CA GLY A 314 17.30 16.63 -22.49
C GLY A 314 17.85 15.47 -21.65
N GLY A 315 17.62 14.24 -22.13
CA GLY A 315 17.80 12.96 -21.44
C GLY A 315 19.15 12.66 -20.78
N GLN A 316 19.55 13.45 -19.79
CA GLN A 316 20.86 13.44 -19.14
C GLN A 316 20.84 12.94 -17.68
N ASN A 317 19.78 12.27 -17.24
CA ASN A 317 19.71 11.81 -15.84
C ASN A 317 19.18 10.38 -15.70
N CYS A 318 19.91 9.60 -14.89
CA CYS A 318 19.46 8.33 -14.33
C CYS A 318 18.21 8.54 -13.47
N VAL A 319 17.19 7.68 -13.62
CA VAL A 319 15.87 7.89 -13.01
C VAL A 319 15.73 7.16 -11.68
N LEU A 320 15.96 5.85 -11.66
CA LEU A 320 15.80 5.01 -10.49
C LEU A 320 17.16 4.74 -9.84
N LEU A 321 18.11 4.17 -10.58
CA LEU A 321 19.31 3.57 -9.97
C LEU A 321 20.19 4.57 -9.21
N LYS A 322 20.21 5.85 -9.63
CA LYS A 322 20.96 6.90 -8.93
C LYS A 322 20.42 7.16 -7.53
N GLY A 323 19.09 7.23 -7.36
CA GLY A 323 18.47 7.37 -6.03
C GLY A 323 18.66 6.14 -5.15
N LEU A 324 18.81 4.96 -5.76
CA LEU A 324 18.99 3.68 -5.07
C LEU A 324 20.46 3.35 -4.71
N SER A 325 21.42 4.13 -5.22
CA SER A 325 22.86 3.86 -5.11
C SER A 325 23.40 3.75 -3.68
N GLU A 326 22.70 4.33 -2.72
CA GLU A 326 23.08 4.36 -1.30
C GLU A 326 22.54 3.17 -0.49
N ALA A 327 21.68 2.32 -1.10
CA ALA A 327 21.05 1.18 -0.42
C ALA A 327 22.06 0.10 0.00
N LYS A 328 21.79 -0.57 1.14
CA LYS A 328 22.52 -1.76 1.60
C LYS A 328 21.91 -3.05 1.08
N ASN A 329 20.58 -3.10 1.00
CA ASN A 329 19.81 -4.23 0.51
C ASN A 329 18.93 -3.76 -0.65
N LEU A 330 19.15 -4.32 -1.83
CA LEU A 330 18.45 -3.92 -3.04
C LEU A 330 17.78 -5.12 -3.70
N THR A 331 16.50 -5.00 -4.01
CA THR A 331 15.74 -5.97 -4.80
C THR A 331 15.24 -5.27 -6.06
N LEU A 332 15.71 -5.72 -7.23
CA LEU A 332 15.32 -5.19 -8.54
C LEU A 332 14.67 -6.31 -9.36
N ILE A 333 13.37 -6.20 -9.55
CA ILE A 333 12.57 -7.15 -10.32
C ILE A 333 11.94 -6.40 -11.49
N SER A 334 12.00 -6.95 -12.70
CA SER A 334 11.39 -6.33 -13.86
C SER A 334 10.86 -7.33 -14.86
N HIS A 335 9.82 -6.99 -15.63
CA HIS A 335 9.42 -7.78 -16.78
C HIS A 335 10.47 -7.67 -17.91
N PRO A 336 10.78 -8.74 -18.69
CA PRO A 336 11.82 -8.74 -19.73
C PRO A 336 11.74 -7.61 -20.77
N ILE A 337 10.53 -7.16 -21.11
CA ILE A 337 10.29 -6.12 -22.13
C ILE A 337 10.59 -4.67 -21.63
N MET A 338 10.80 -4.49 -20.33
CA MET A 338 11.05 -3.18 -19.73
C MET A 338 12.46 -2.68 -20.05
N PHE A 339 12.65 -1.39 -20.32
CA PHE A 339 14.00 -0.87 -20.64
C PHE A 339 14.63 -0.01 -19.55
N ILE A 340 13.86 0.38 -18.51
CA ILE A 340 14.25 1.42 -17.56
C ILE A 340 15.57 1.13 -16.83
N PHE A 341 15.77 -0.09 -16.32
CA PHE A 341 17.03 -0.44 -15.66
C PHE A 341 18.21 -0.47 -16.64
N ARG A 342 18.04 -1.00 -17.85
CA ARG A 342 19.09 -0.95 -18.89
C ARG A 342 19.47 0.48 -19.26
N ARG A 343 18.48 1.38 -19.36
CA ARG A 343 18.74 2.80 -19.60
C ARG A 343 19.54 3.42 -18.46
N ASP A 344 19.13 3.17 -17.22
CA ASP A 344 19.81 3.70 -16.05
C ASP A 344 21.25 3.15 -15.88
N LEU A 345 21.50 1.90 -16.27
CA LEU A 345 22.83 1.29 -16.24
C LEU A 345 23.83 1.95 -17.19
N ARG A 346 23.38 2.64 -18.25
CA ARG A 346 24.27 3.45 -19.12
C ARG A 346 24.99 4.56 -18.35
N TRP A 347 24.42 4.97 -17.21
CA TRP A 347 24.99 5.97 -16.31
C TRP A 347 25.88 5.37 -15.23
N CYS A 348 25.98 4.03 -15.16
CA CYS A 348 26.95 3.33 -14.33
C CYS A 348 26.99 3.84 -12.86
N PRO A 349 25.86 3.96 -12.14
CA PRO A 349 25.86 4.43 -10.77
C PRO A 349 26.60 3.43 -9.87
N THR A 350 27.47 3.93 -8.98
CA THR A 350 28.26 3.07 -8.09
C THR A 350 27.50 2.80 -6.80
N PHE A 351 27.27 1.52 -6.49
CA PHE A 351 26.59 1.05 -5.29
C PHE A 351 27.59 0.81 -4.15
N SER A 352 28.09 1.89 -3.57
CA SER A 352 29.21 1.86 -2.61
C SER A 352 28.91 1.18 -1.27
N LYS A 353 27.63 0.99 -0.92
CA LYS A 353 27.17 0.42 0.36
C LYS A 353 26.41 -0.90 0.21
N LEU A 354 26.20 -1.37 -1.02
CA LEU A 354 25.33 -2.49 -1.33
C LEU A 354 25.95 -3.81 -0.87
N LYS A 355 25.29 -4.49 0.06
CA LYS A 355 25.68 -5.79 0.64
C LYS A 355 24.87 -6.94 0.08
N THR A 356 23.57 -6.74 -0.11
CA THR A 356 22.65 -7.78 -0.62
C THR A 356 21.95 -7.29 -1.88
N LEU A 357 22.03 -8.06 -2.96
CA LEU A 357 21.36 -7.77 -4.22
C LEU A 357 20.48 -8.95 -4.65
N LEU A 358 19.20 -8.70 -4.90
CA LEU A 358 18.26 -9.66 -5.48
C LEU A 358 17.81 -9.18 -6.86
N LEU A 359 18.05 -10.00 -7.88
CA LEU A 359 17.66 -9.74 -9.27
C LEU A 359 16.79 -10.87 -9.80
N ASN A 360 15.90 -10.58 -10.75
CA ASN A 360 15.16 -11.63 -11.48
C ASN A 360 15.77 -11.94 -12.87
N ASP A 361 15.08 -12.78 -13.62
CA ASP A 361 15.38 -13.20 -14.99
C ASP A 361 15.60 -12.05 -15.98
N TYR A 362 15.00 -10.87 -15.74
CA TYR A 362 15.25 -9.63 -16.50
C TYR A 362 16.74 -9.35 -16.73
N TRP A 363 17.55 -9.56 -15.71
CA TRP A 363 18.97 -9.22 -15.71
C TRP A 363 19.81 -10.25 -16.48
N CYS A 364 19.20 -11.38 -16.85
CA CYS A 364 19.83 -12.48 -17.53
C CYS A 364 19.39 -12.60 -19.01
N VAL A 365 18.53 -11.68 -19.48
CA VAL A 365 18.00 -11.66 -20.85
C VAL A 365 18.30 -10.30 -21.47
N PRO A 366 18.83 -10.20 -22.72
CA PRO A 366 19.26 -11.30 -23.60
C PRO A 366 20.54 -12.00 -23.10
N ASP A 367 20.93 -13.07 -23.78
CA ASP A 367 22.02 -14.01 -23.43
C ASP A 367 23.41 -13.37 -23.19
N ASP A 368 23.60 -12.09 -23.48
CA ASP A 368 24.88 -11.40 -23.37
C ASP A 368 25.24 -10.98 -21.93
N LEU A 369 24.29 -11.08 -20.98
CA LEU A 369 24.49 -10.86 -19.52
C LEU A 369 25.15 -9.52 -19.14
N CYS A 370 25.24 -8.57 -20.07
CA CYS A 370 25.90 -7.27 -19.90
C CYS A 370 25.30 -6.46 -18.74
N ALA A 371 23.99 -6.48 -18.58
CA ALA A 371 23.31 -5.77 -17.48
C ALA A 371 23.71 -6.34 -16.10
N LEU A 372 23.80 -7.68 -16.00
CA LEU A 372 24.27 -8.36 -14.80
C LEU A 372 25.76 -8.08 -14.54
N ALA A 373 26.60 -8.12 -15.57
CA ALA A 373 28.03 -7.78 -15.44
C ALA A 373 28.21 -6.35 -14.92
N CYS A 374 27.53 -5.38 -15.55
CA CYS A 374 27.62 -3.96 -15.20
C CYS A 374 27.22 -3.69 -13.75
N ILE A 375 26.07 -4.21 -13.28
CA ILE A 375 25.66 -3.96 -11.89
C ILE A 375 26.62 -4.60 -10.87
N LEU A 376 27.22 -5.76 -11.18
CA LEU A 376 28.19 -6.41 -10.31
C LEU A 376 29.53 -5.64 -10.26
N GLU A 377 30.00 -5.13 -11.39
CA GLU A 377 31.19 -4.25 -11.48
C GLU A 377 31.02 -2.96 -10.67
N HIS A 378 29.82 -2.41 -10.69
CA HIS A 378 29.48 -1.19 -9.97
C HIS A 378 29.08 -1.42 -8.49
N SER A 379 29.22 -2.65 -7.98
CA SER A 379 28.85 -3.02 -6.60
C SER A 379 30.06 -3.57 -5.82
N PRO A 380 31.07 -2.75 -5.49
CA PRO A 380 32.39 -3.20 -5.03
C PRO A 380 32.39 -3.88 -3.65
N VAL A 381 31.35 -3.70 -2.84
CA VAL A 381 31.24 -4.25 -1.47
C VAL A 381 30.13 -5.30 -1.33
N LEU A 382 29.60 -5.80 -2.44
CA LEU A 382 28.52 -6.80 -2.45
C LEU A 382 28.96 -8.08 -1.71
N GLU A 383 28.15 -8.55 -0.77
CA GLU A 383 28.40 -9.74 0.07
C GLU A 383 27.52 -10.93 -0.34
N LYS A 384 26.27 -10.66 -0.75
CA LYS A 384 25.28 -11.68 -1.13
C LYS A 384 24.54 -11.30 -2.42
N LEU A 385 24.57 -12.20 -3.41
CA LEU A 385 23.78 -12.12 -4.63
C LEU A 385 22.68 -13.18 -4.63
N ILE A 386 21.45 -12.80 -4.96
CA ILE A 386 20.31 -13.72 -5.13
C ILE A 386 19.74 -13.52 -6.54
N LEU A 387 19.72 -14.56 -7.35
CA LEU A 387 19.09 -14.56 -8.67
C LEU A 387 17.81 -15.39 -8.62
N GLN A 388 16.66 -14.76 -8.87
CA GLN A 388 15.36 -15.39 -8.92
C GLN A 388 14.93 -15.58 -10.38
N LEU A 389 15.22 -16.74 -10.95
CA LEU A 389 15.00 -17.05 -12.36
C LEU A 389 13.71 -17.85 -12.55
N PHE A 390 12.82 -17.40 -13.44
CA PHE A 390 11.65 -18.16 -13.91
C PHE A 390 10.78 -18.76 -12.78
N SER A 391 10.49 -17.96 -11.76
CA SER A 391 9.62 -18.38 -10.64
C SER A 391 8.50 -17.37 -10.43
N GLU A 392 7.29 -17.70 -10.86
CA GLU A 392 6.09 -16.92 -10.56
C GLU A 392 5.45 -17.45 -9.28
N GLY A 393 6.03 -17.10 -8.12
CA GLY A 393 5.42 -17.37 -6.82
C GLY A 393 6.40 -17.79 -5.72
N PRO A 394 5.90 -17.94 -4.47
CA PRO A 394 6.71 -18.28 -3.30
C PRO A 394 7.17 -19.75 -3.23
N GLN A 395 7.03 -20.54 -4.30
CA GLN A 395 7.45 -21.94 -4.35
C GLN A 395 8.61 -22.14 -5.33
N HIS A 396 9.84 -21.81 -4.90
CA HIS A 396 11.05 -22.22 -5.60
C HIS A 396 11.29 -23.72 -5.39
N LYS A 397 11.25 -24.51 -6.46
CA LYS A 397 11.48 -25.97 -6.37
C LYS A 397 12.97 -26.31 -6.24
N VAL A 398 13.86 -25.44 -6.71
CA VAL A 398 15.30 -25.66 -6.72
C VAL A 398 16.02 -24.39 -6.22
N GLU A 399 16.85 -24.55 -5.19
CA GLU A 399 17.74 -23.52 -4.68
C GLU A 399 19.19 -24.01 -4.79
N ILE A 400 20.00 -23.30 -5.56
CA ILE A 400 21.42 -23.59 -5.76
C ILE A 400 22.23 -22.55 -5.01
N LYS A 401 23.03 -22.97 -4.03
CA LYS A 401 23.93 -22.08 -3.27
C LYS A 401 25.38 -22.30 -3.68
N GLY A 402 26.06 -21.23 -4.06
CA GLY A 402 27.51 -21.19 -4.30
C GLY A 402 28.20 -20.28 -3.30
N ASN A 403 29.38 -20.70 -2.81
CA ASN A 403 30.21 -19.92 -1.89
C ASN A 403 31.55 -19.56 -2.54
N PHE A 404 32.08 -18.36 -2.30
CA PHE A 404 33.38 -17.95 -2.81
C PHE A 404 34.53 -18.43 -1.93
N GLY A 405 35.62 -18.89 -2.55
CA GLY A 405 36.88 -19.15 -1.86
C GLY A 405 37.87 -18.01 -2.06
N LEU A 406 38.75 -17.80 -1.08
CA LEU A 406 39.71 -16.70 -0.98
C LEU A 406 40.85 -16.65 -2.03
N MET A 407 40.76 -17.34 -3.18
CA MET A 407 41.89 -17.38 -4.14
C MET A 407 41.48 -17.11 -5.58
N GLU A 408 42.18 -16.11 -6.17
CA GLU A 408 42.08 -15.54 -7.52
C GLU A 408 40.65 -15.13 -7.92
N ARG A 409 40.24 -13.92 -7.55
CA ARG A 409 38.98 -13.32 -8.02
C ARG A 409 39.21 -12.67 -9.39
N ALA A 410 38.25 -12.80 -10.30
CA ALA A 410 38.29 -12.13 -11.59
C ALA A 410 38.20 -10.60 -11.41
N ALA A 411 38.88 -9.85 -12.28
CA ALA A 411 38.80 -8.38 -12.28
C ALA A 411 37.36 -7.93 -12.56
N GLY A 412 36.80 -7.08 -11.71
CA GLY A 412 35.46 -6.50 -11.89
C GLY A 412 34.35 -7.05 -10.98
N ILE A 413 34.63 -7.92 -10.01
CA ILE A 413 33.63 -8.27 -8.98
C ILE A 413 34.13 -7.90 -7.59
N SER A 414 33.20 -7.50 -6.73
CA SER A 414 33.41 -7.32 -5.29
C SER A 414 34.28 -8.43 -4.67
N ASP A 415 35.40 -8.01 -4.10
CA ASP A 415 36.24 -8.85 -3.23
C ASP A 415 35.54 -9.26 -1.93
N HIS A 416 34.33 -8.73 -1.68
CA HIS A 416 33.50 -9.04 -0.53
C HIS A 416 32.42 -10.07 -0.82
N LEU A 417 32.22 -10.49 -2.08
CA LEU A 417 31.15 -11.43 -2.42
C LEU A 417 31.42 -12.79 -1.79
N GLN A 418 30.48 -13.27 -0.97
CA GLN A 418 30.59 -14.50 -0.18
C GLN A 418 29.59 -15.56 -0.64
N THR A 419 28.36 -15.15 -0.93
CA THR A 419 27.24 -16.06 -1.20
C THR A 419 26.53 -15.69 -2.51
N VAL A 420 26.31 -16.69 -3.37
CA VAL A 420 25.42 -16.58 -4.54
C VAL A 420 24.33 -17.63 -4.43
N GLU A 421 23.08 -17.19 -4.39
CA GLU A 421 21.89 -18.05 -4.37
C GLU A 421 21.16 -17.92 -5.71
N VAL A 422 21.00 -19.02 -6.44
CA VAL A 422 20.17 -19.08 -7.65
C VAL A 422 18.92 -19.87 -7.33
N LYS A 423 17.76 -19.22 -7.44
CA LYS A 423 16.44 -19.78 -7.19
C LYS A 423 15.70 -19.92 -8.50
N CYS A 424 15.25 -21.13 -8.83
CA CYS A 424 14.51 -21.42 -10.06
C CYS A 424 13.51 -22.57 -9.88
N GLU A 425 12.53 -22.65 -10.77
CA GLU A 425 11.61 -23.80 -10.82
C GLU A 425 12.22 -25.01 -11.52
N VAL A 426 12.92 -24.79 -12.63
CA VAL A 426 13.57 -25.82 -13.46
C VAL A 426 14.95 -25.31 -13.89
N VAL A 427 15.94 -26.20 -13.93
CA VAL A 427 17.27 -25.89 -14.48
C VAL A 427 17.24 -26.18 -15.99
N ASP A 428 17.14 -25.11 -16.79
CA ASP A 428 17.18 -25.17 -18.26
C ASP A 428 18.52 -24.65 -18.82
N GLU A 429 18.68 -24.61 -20.15
CA GLU A 429 19.89 -24.11 -20.80
C GLU A 429 20.22 -22.65 -20.43
N ARG A 430 19.22 -21.81 -20.16
CA ARG A 430 19.40 -20.41 -19.78
C ARG A 430 19.98 -20.30 -18.37
N VAL A 431 19.44 -21.07 -17.42
CA VAL A 431 20.01 -21.19 -16.08
C VAL A 431 21.44 -21.69 -16.17
N ILE A 432 21.73 -22.70 -17.00
CA ILE A 432 23.10 -23.21 -17.21
C ILE A 432 24.04 -22.13 -17.75
N LYS A 433 23.59 -21.29 -18.70
CA LYS A 433 24.38 -20.15 -19.21
C LYS A 433 24.70 -19.15 -18.10
N VAL A 434 23.72 -18.76 -17.29
CA VAL A 434 23.93 -17.89 -16.12
C VAL A 434 24.92 -18.52 -15.14
N LEU A 435 24.80 -19.81 -14.85
CA LEU A 435 25.75 -20.52 -13.99
C LEU A 435 27.17 -20.56 -14.58
N LYS A 436 27.31 -20.76 -15.91
CA LYS A 436 28.61 -20.73 -16.61
C LYS A 436 29.25 -19.36 -16.55
N PHE A 437 28.47 -18.30 -16.77
CA PHE A 437 28.92 -16.92 -16.59
C PHE A 437 29.34 -16.65 -15.15
N LEU A 438 28.53 -17.04 -14.17
CA LEU A 438 28.90 -16.93 -12.76
C LEU A 438 30.20 -17.70 -12.43
N CYS A 439 30.46 -18.82 -13.11
CA CYS A 439 31.70 -19.59 -12.97
C CYS A 439 32.94 -18.89 -13.55
N THR A 440 32.81 -17.95 -14.49
CA THR A 440 33.98 -17.16 -14.98
C THR A 440 34.55 -16.25 -13.89
N PHE A 441 33.81 -16.02 -12.81
CA PHE A 441 34.24 -15.23 -11.66
C PHE A 441 34.82 -16.05 -10.50
N ASN A 442 35.26 -17.29 -10.74
CA ASN A 442 35.92 -18.15 -9.74
C ASN A 442 35.08 -18.47 -8.48
N ILE A 443 33.77 -18.64 -8.63
CA ILE A 443 32.88 -19.17 -7.56
C ILE A 443 33.34 -20.58 -7.16
N ARG A 444 33.69 -20.82 -5.88
CA ARG A 444 34.11 -22.14 -5.42
C ARG A 444 32.93 -23.11 -5.35
N LYS A 445 33.23 -24.27 -5.92
CA LYS A 445 32.32 -25.34 -6.31
C LYS A 445 32.15 -26.34 -5.17
N GLN A 446 31.02 -26.30 -4.47
CA GLN A 446 30.56 -27.48 -3.73
C GLN A 446 29.14 -27.93 -4.15
N HIS A 447 28.33 -27.06 -4.77
CA HIS A 447 27.00 -27.45 -5.31
C HIS A 447 26.77 -27.08 -6.80
N LEU A 448 27.58 -26.21 -7.40
CA LEU A 448 27.42 -25.78 -8.80
C LEU A 448 27.93 -26.81 -9.84
N LEU A 449 28.85 -27.71 -9.43
CA LEU A 449 29.50 -28.65 -10.34
C LEU A 449 28.63 -29.82 -10.78
N TYR A 450 27.56 -30.14 -10.07
CA TYR A 450 26.72 -31.27 -10.48
C TYR A 450 26.10 -31.04 -11.87
N PHE A 451 25.89 -29.78 -12.28
CA PHE A 451 25.29 -29.43 -13.56
C PHE A 451 26.28 -28.92 -14.62
N CYS A 452 27.40 -28.30 -14.24
CA CYS A 452 28.42 -27.89 -15.23
C CYS A 452 29.15 -29.06 -15.90
N HIS A 453 29.14 -30.26 -15.30
CA HIS A 453 29.74 -31.47 -15.89
C HIS A 453 28.73 -32.42 -16.57
N LEU A 454 27.44 -32.06 -16.62
CA LEU A 454 26.38 -32.88 -17.24
C LEU A 454 26.06 -32.51 -18.70
N THR A 455 26.89 -31.70 -19.36
CA THR A 455 26.85 -31.51 -20.83
C THR A 455 28.23 -31.65 -21.43
#